data_AF-A0A6V8MD09-F1
#
_entry.id   AF-A0A6V8MD09-F1
#
_cell.length_a   1.000
_cell.length_b   1.000
_cell.length_c   1.000
_cell.angle_alpha   90.00
_cell.angle_beta   90.00
_cell.angle_gamma   90.00
#
_symmetry.space_group_name_H-M   'P 1'
#
loop_
_entity.id
_entity.type
_entity.pdbx_description
1 polymer ?
#
loop_
_entity_poly.entity_id
_entity_poly.type
_entity_poly.pdbx_seq_one_letter_code
_entity_poly.pdbx_strand_id
1 'polypeptide(L)'
;MKRTARLLSVATALGIWALPVWAATGDPGQAAPQKDECLLVAMLDNVNCPNRVDSVDNRIERLQKEIAKGNQVYTPDELTYLKKELKLYQSMQEYLERNAPYGDY
;
A
#
# COMPACT_ATOMS: atom_id res chain seq x y z
N MET A 1 -13.25 57.23 -33.48
CA MET A 1 -13.85 56.37 -34.53
C MET A 1 -12.75 55.46 -35.10
N LYS A 2 -13.05 54.18 -35.22
CA LYS A 2 -12.19 53.03 -35.59
C LYS A 2 -11.69 53.14 -37.04
N ARG A 3 -10.48 52.64 -37.38
CA ARG A 3 -10.23 51.70 -38.51
C ARG A 3 -8.98 50.82 -38.25
N THR A 4 -9.15 49.57 -38.61
CA THR A 4 -8.37 48.36 -38.27
C THR A 4 -7.25 48.05 -39.25
N ALA A 5 -6.22 47.31 -38.81
CA ALA A 5 -5.53 46.33 -39.67
C ALA A 5 -5.21 45.07 -38.84
N ARG A 6 -5.81 43.95 -39.24
CA ARG A 6 -5.51 42.58 -38.76
C ARG A 6 -4.35 41.99 -39.59
N LEU A 7 -3.91 40.79 -39.18
CA LEU A 7 -3.03 39.81 -39.84
C LEU A 7 -1.59 39.85 -39.27
N LEU A 8 -0.93 38.77 -38.82
CA LEU A 8 -1.06 37.34 -39.06
C LEU A 8 -0.70 36.49 -37.82
N SER A 9 -1.33 35.33 -37.75
CA SER A 9 -1.01 34.14 -36.97
C SER A 9 0.40 33.57 -37.25
N VAL A 10 1.14 33.22 -36.20
CA VAL A 10 2.19 32.20 -36.26
C VAL A 10 1.89 31.17 -35.17
N ALA A 11 1.44 29.99 -35.62
CA ALA A 11 1.41 28.78 -34.82
C ALA A 11 2.82 28.19 -34.80
N THR A 12 3.45 28.13 -33.63
CA THR A 12 4.59 27.24 -33.38
C THR A 12 4.12 26.10 -32.51
N ALA A 13 3.99 24.94 -33.15
CA ALA A 13 3.71 23.66 -32.55
C ALA A 13 4.91 23.13 -31.74
N LEU A 14 4.62 22.06 -30.98
CA LEU A 14 5.53 21.05 -30.42
C LEU A 14 6.05 21.27 -28.99
N GLY A 15 5.20 20.86 -28.04
CA GLY A 15 5.60 20.41 -26.71
C GLY A 15 4.96 19.05 -26.40
N ILE A 16 5.32 17.99 -27.13
CA ILE A 16 5.00 16.60 -26.77
C ILE A 16 6.22 16.04 -26.03
N TRP A 17 6.25 16.11 -24.70
CA TRP A 17 7.18 15.30 -23.90
C TRP A 17 6.55 14.95 -22.56
N ALA A 18 5.68 13.94 -22.56
CA ALA A 18 5.51 12.97 -21.47
C ALA A 18 4.46 11.94 -21.91
N LEU A 19 4.83 11.04 -22.83
CA LEU A 19 4.09 9.80 -22.93
C LEU A 19 4.49 8.94 -21.73
N PRO A 20 3.55 8.42 -20.92
CA PRO A 20 3.88 7.36 -19.99
C PRO A 20 4.34 6.17 -20.82
N VAL A 21 5.58 5.72 -20.59
CA VAL A 21 6.10 4.48 -21.13
C VAL A 21 5.37 3.34 -20.40
N TRP A 22 4.19 2.96 -20.90
CA TRP A 22 3.52 1.75 -20.45
C TRP A 22 4.12 0.56 -21.21
N ALA A 23 4.94 -0.17 -20.47
CA ALA A 23 5.31 -1.58 -20.59
C ALA A 23 5.72 -2.08 -21.97
N ALA A 24 7.02 -2.27 -22.12
CA ALA A 24 7.62 -3.12 -23.13
C ALA A 24 6.97 -4.51 -23.14
N THR A 25 6.42 -4.85 -24.31
CA THR A 25 6.55 -6.13 -25.01
C THR A 25 7.31 -7.23 -24.27
N GLY A 26 6.58 -8.31 -23.98
CA GLY A 26 7.12 -9.56 -23.46
C GLY A 26 8.20 -10.17 -24.36
N ASP A 27 9.31 -10.52 -23.71
CA ASP A 27 10.41 -11.31 -24.24
C ASP A 27 10.13 -12.81 -23.93
N PRO A 28 10.15 -13.73 -24.92
CA PRO A 28 9.94 -15.15 -24.69
C PRO A 28 11.22 -15.78 -24.12
N GLY A 29 11.55 -15.47 -22.86
CA GLY A 29 12.77 -16.00 -22.26
C GLY A 29 12.98 -15.72 -20.77
N GLN A 30 12.04 -15.04 -20.10
CA GLN A 30 12.19 -14.73 -18.68
C GLN A 30 11.40 -15.72 -17.83
N ALA A 31 12.07 -16.18 -16.78
CA ALA A 31 11.63 -17.14 -15.78
C ALA A 31 10.16 -16.96 -15.40
N ALA A 32 9.49 -18.10 -15.15
CA ALA A 32 8.10 -18.18 -14.76
C ALA A 32 7.69 -16.98 -13.90
N PRO A 33 6.60 -16.28 -14.24
CA PRO A 33 6.12 -15.18 -13.41
C PRO A 33 5.89 -15.76 -12.02
N GLN A 34 6.78 -15.44 -11.08
CA GLN A 34 6.49 -15.58 -9.67
C GLN A 34 5.32 -14.63 -9.48
N LYS A 35 4.14 -15.23 -9.55
CA LYS A 35 2.88 -14.53 -9.43
C LYS A 35 2.99 -13.63 -8.21
N ASP A 36 2.50 -12.40 -8.32
CA ASP A 36 2.34 -11.48 -7.20
C ASP A 36 1.28 -12.06 -6.23
N GLU A 37 1.58 -13.18 -5.56
CA GLU A 37 0.66 -13.91 -4.67
C GLU A 37 0.62 -13.32 -3.26
N CYS A 38 1.32 -12.21 -3.04
CA CYS A 38 1.15 -11.36 -1.89
C CYS A 38 -0.23 -10.64 -2.03
N LEU A 39 -1.34 -11.38 -1.94
CA LEU A 39 -2.70 -10.85 -1.83
C LEU A 39 -2.78 -9.95 -0.59
N LEU A 40 -3.52 -8.85 -0.61
CA LEU A 40 -3.48 -7.77 0.42
C LEU A 40 -3.54 -8.21 1.89
N VAL A 41 -4.16 -9.36 2.20
CA VAL A 41 -4.19 -9.95 3.56
C VAL A 41 -2.99 -10.88 3.81
N ALA A 42 -2.58 -11.65 2.80
CA ALA A 42 -1.35 -12.47 2.83
C ALA A 42 -0.07 -11.62 2.84
N MET A 43 -0.13 -10.36 2.41
CA MET A 43 0.96 -9.37 2.47
C MET A 43 1.48 -9.06 3.88
N LEU A 44 0.66 -9.27 4.90
CA LEU A 44 0.98 -8.98 6.30
C LEU A 44 1.37 -10.25 7.08
N ASP A 45 1.23 -11.40 6.43
CA ASP A 45 1.69 -12.69 6.92
C ASP A 45 3.15 -12.91 6.53
N ASN A 46 3.98 -13.21 7.53
CA ASN A 46 5.41 -13.44 7.35
C ASN A 46 5.67 -14.80 6.66
N VAL A 47 4.71 -15.74 6.73
CA VAL A 47 4.84 -17.06 6.08
C VAL A 47 4.74 -16.92 4.56
N ASN A 48 3.79 -16.12 4.09
CA ASN A 48 3.58 -15.90 2.65
C ASN A 48 4.49 -14.80 2.06
N CYS A 49 4.95 -13.82 2.86
CA CYS A 49 5.82 -12.73 2.39
C CYS A 49 7.00 -12.47 3.39
N PRO A 50 8.05 -13.32 3.39
CA PRO A 50 9.10 -13.37 4.44
C PRO A 50 10.04 -12.17 4.55
N ASN A 51 9.96 -11.21 3.62
CA ASN A 51 10.81 -10.01 3.60
C ASN A 51 10.06 -8.72 4.02
N ARG A 52 8.90 -8.85 4.68
CA ARG A 52 8.08 -7.70 5.09
C ARG A 52 8.42 -7.27 6.51
N VAL A 53 8.81 -6.00 6.65
CA VAL A 53 9.32 -5.39 7.90
C VAL A 53 8.22 -5.20 8.97
N ASP A 54 6.94 -5.19 8.58
CA ASP A 54 5.80 -4.98 9.49
C ASP A 54 4.79 -6.14 9.31
N SER A 55 5.00 -7.24 10.05
CA SER A 55 4.02 -8.35 10.15
C SER A 55 2.81 -7.94 11.00
N VAL A 56 1.69 -8.68 10.89
CA VAL A 56 0.52 -8.47 11.76
C VAL A 56 0.91 -8.52 13.25
N ASP A 57 1.72 -9.50 13.65
CA ASP A 57 2.16 -9.66 15.05
C ASP A 57 2.98 -8.45 15.54
N ASN A 58 3.94 -7.99 14.73
CA ASN A 58 4.75 -6.80 15.06
C ASN A 58 3.86 -5.57 15.24
N ARG A 59 2.82 -5.44 14.41
CA ARG A 59 1.88 -4.32 14.50
C ARG A 59 1.03 -4.39 15.76
N ILE A 60 0.55 -5.57 16.13
CA ILE A 60 -0.20 -5.82 17.37
C ILE A 60 0.66 -5.47 18.58
N GLU A 61 1.90 -5.95 18.65
CA GLU A 61 2.81 -5.69 19.77
C GLU A 61 3.08 -4.17 19.93
N ARG A 62 3.32 -3.46 18.81
CA ARG A 62 3.51 -2.01 18.84
C ARG A 62 2.28 -1.28 19.34
N LEU A 63 1.09 -1.64 18.86
CA LEU A 63 -0.16 -1.02 19.31
C LEU A 63 -0.40 -1.27 20.80
N GLN A 64 -0.11 -2.46 21.32
CA GLN A 64 -0.19 -2.75 22.75
C GLN A 64 0.77 -1.88 23.57
N LYS A 65 2.02 -1.71 23.11
CA LYS A 65 3.00 -0.81 23.76
C LYS A 65 2.54 0.64 23.77
N GLU A 66 1.96 1.14 22.67
CA GLU A 66 1.42 2.49 22.61
C GLU A 66 0.20 2.67 23.52
N ILE A 67 -0.73 1.72 23.53
CA ILE A 67 -1.90 1.75 24.43
C ILE A 67 -1.46 1.71 25.91
N ALA A 68 -0.39 0.96 26.24
CA ALA A 68 0.16 0.88 27.59
C ALA A 68 0.69 2.23 28.11
N LYS A 69 1.09 3.15 27.24
CA LYS A 69 1.45 4.53 27.63
C LYS A 69 0.24 5.31 28.18
N GLY A 70 -0.98 4.91 27.80
CA GLY A 70 -2.22 5.43 28.36
C GLY A 70 -2.36 6.95 28.27
N ASN A 71 -3.07 7.52 29.24
CA ASN A 71 -3.39 8.95 29.27
C ASN A 71 -2.18 9.86 29.55
N GLN A 72 -0.99 9.28 29.79
CA GLN A 72 0.24 10.04 29.97
C GLN A 72 0.71 10.64 28.63
N VAL A 73 0.41 9.97 27.52
CA VAL A 73 0.89 10.34 26.18
C VAL A 73 -0.27 10.62 25.23
N TYR A 74 -1.41 9.95 25.42
CA TYR A 74 -2.54 10.01 24.50
C TYR A 74 -3.80 10.55 25.17
N THR A 75 -4.66 11.19 24.39
CA THR A 75 -6.02 11.53 24.81
C THR A 75 -6.93 10.29 24.85
N PRO A 76 -8.08 10.35 25.55
CA PRO A 76 -9.04 9.25 25.57
C PRO A 76 -9.55 8.85 24.17
N ASP A 77 -9.69 9.82 23.27
CA ASP A 77 -10.15 9.59 21.90
C ASP A 77 -9.06 8.89 21.06
N GLU A 78 -7.81 9.29 21.20
CA GLU A 78 -6.67 8.63 20.56
C GLU A 78 -6.48 7.20 21.07
N LEU A 79 -6.59 6.97 22.37
CA LEU A 79 -6.56 5.61 22.92
C LEU A 79 -7.72 4.76 22.40
N THR A 80 -8.88 5.36 22.19
CA THR A 80 -10.03 4.68 21.58
C THR A 80 -9.73 4.29 20.14
N TYR A 81 -9.06 5.16 19.37
CA TYR A 81 -8.61 4.84 18.02
C TYR A 81 -7.58 3.71 18.01
N LEU A 82 -6.54 3.80 18.85
CA LEU A 82 -5.51 2.75 18.97
C LEU A 82 -6.10 1.38 19.34
N LYS A 83 -7.09 1.35 20.24
CA LYS A 83 -7.81 0.11 20.61
C LYS A 83 -8.64 -0.45 19.46
N LYS A 84 -9.29 0.41 18.67
CA LYS A 84 -10.02 -0.01 17.46
C LYS A 84 -9.08 -0.60 16.43
N GLU A 85 -7.93 0.03 16.23
CA GLU A 85 -6.89 -0.47 15.33
C GLU A 85 -6.35 -1.82 15.82
N LEU A 86 -6.02 -1.95 17.11
CA LEU A 86 -5.58 -3.22 17.71
C LEU A 86 -6.58 -4.36 17.44
N LYS A 87 -7.88 -4.09 17.63
CA LYS A 87 -8.93 -5.09 17.37
C LYS A 87 -9.00 -5.52 15.91
N LEU A 88 -8.77 -4.60 14.97
CA LEU A 88 -8.72 -4.91 13.54
C LEU A 88 -7.58 -5.88 13.23
N TYR A 89 -6.37 -5.59 13.73
CA TYR A 89 -5.21 -6.44 13.51
C TYR A 89 -5.34 -7.81 14.19
N GLN A 90 -5.94 -7.87 15.38
CA GLN A 90 -6.25 -9.16 16.02
C GLN A 90 -7.24 -9.99 15.20
N SER A 91 -8.31 -9.37 14.68
CA SER A 91 -9.25 -10.07 13.79
C SER A 91 -8.57 -10.58 12.52
N MET A 92 -7.58 -9.85 12.02
CA MET A 92 -6.80 -10.25 10.85
C MET A 92 -5.86 -11.40 11.16
N GLN A 93 -5.21 -11.38 12.33
CA GLN A 93 -4.42 -12.51 12.83
C GLN A 93 -5.28 -13.77 12.93
N GLU A 94 -6.45 -13.69 13.56
CA GLU A 94 -7.40 -14.81 13.64
C GLU A 94 -7.85 -15.31 12.26
N TYR A 95 -8.00 -14.42 11.28
CA TYR A 95 -8.31 -14.81 9.91
C TYR A 95 -7.14 -15.56 9.27
N LEU A 96 -5.92 -15.07 9.43
CA LEU A 96 -4.71 -15.71 8.91
C LEU A 96 -4.50 -17.08 9.55
N GLU A 97 -4.62 -17.20 10.87
CA GLU A 97 -4.50 -18.48 11.59
C GLU A 97 -5.54 -19.50 11.14
N ARG A 98 -6.80 -19.08 10.93
CA ARG A 98 -7.87 -19.98 10.44
C ARG A 98 -7.72 -20.39 8.98
N ASN A 99 -7.09 -19.55 8.16
CA ASN A 99 -6.95 -19.80 6.72
C ASN A 99 -5.50 -20.13 6.34
N ALA A 100 -4.62 -20.38 7.31
CA ALA A 100 -3.23 -20.71 7.08
C ALA A 100 -3.17 -21.99 6.22
N PRO A 101 -2.61 -21.92 5.00
CA PRO A 101 -2.52 -23.08 4.13
C PRO A 101 -1.48 -24.04 4.71
N TYR A 102 -1.97 -25.13 5.32
CA TYR A 102 -1.21 -26.22 5.93
C TYR A 102 -0.36 -25.86 7.16
N GLY A 103 -0.85 -26.27 8.32
CA GLY A 103 0.02 -26.55 9.46
C GLY A 103 0.79 -27.85 9.23
N ASP A 104 2.12 -27.78 9.31
CA ASP A 104 2.98 -28.82 9.89
C ASP A 104 4.44 -28.34 9.82
N TYR A 105 5.05 -28.08 10.97
CA TYR A 105 6.47 -28.27 11.24
C TYR A 105 6.63 -28.68 12.71
#